data_AF-A0A8C7EBN4-F1
#
_entry.id   AF-A0A8C7EBN4-F1
#
_cell.length_a   1.000
_cell.length_b   1.000
_cell.length_c   1.000
_cell.angle_alpha   90.00
_cell.angle_beta   90.00
_cell.angle_gamma   90.00
#
_symmetry.space_group_name_H-M   'P 1'
#
loop_
_entity.id
_entity.type
_entity.pdbx_description
1 polymer ?
#
loop_
_entity_poly.entity_id
_entity_poly.type
_entity_poly.pdbx_seq_one_letter_code
_entity_poly.pdbx_strand_id
1 'polypeptide(L)'
;MSPLGAAVLLGVLVALAAAEPTEYFREEFRDGDAWSSRWVESKHKSDYGKFVLSAGKFYGDAEKDKGIQTSQDARFYALSARFEPFSNRGKTLVLQFTVKHEQNIDCGGGYVKLFPAALEQADMHGDSEYNIMFGPDICGPGTKKVHVIFNYKGKNVLINKDIRCKDDEFTHLYTLIVRPDNTYEVKIDNSRVESGGLEDDWDFLPPKKIKDPAAKKPDDWDERAKIDDPEDSKPEDWDKPEHIPDPDAKKPEDWDEEMDGEWEPPVIQNPEYKVKSGTIFDNFLLTDDEKLAEEVGNETWGATKEAERKMKEQQDEEQRRQQDEEDKKRKEEEDDDGDEEGDEDEEDEDDGGDKDDEAGAALKDEL
;
A
#
# COMPACT_ATOMS: atom_id res chain seq x y z
N MET A 1 -77.69 24.11 31.37
CA MET A 1 -76.49 24.46 32.16
C MET A 1 -75.45 23.39 31.89
N SER A 2 -74.20 23.84 31.77
CA SER A 2 -73.04 23.27 31.07
C SER A 2 -72.57 21.85 31.46
N PRO A 3 -71.66 21.25 30.63
CA PRO A 3 -71.26 19.84 30.64
C PRO A 3 -69.88 19.59 31.28
N LEU A 4 -69.59 18.34 31.68
CA LEU A 4 -68.24 17.81 31.96
C LEU A 4 -68.29 16.29 31.69
N GLY A 5 -67.38 15.63 31.00
CA GLY A 5 -66.09 15.98 30.41
C GLY A 5 -65.44 14.64 30.06
N ALA A 6 -65.39 14.29 28.77
CA ALA A 6 -64.67 13.12 28.30
C ALA A 6 -63.37 13.60 27.65
N ALA A 7 -62.27 13.47 28.39
CA ALA A 7 -60.93 13.77 27.89
C ALA A 7 -60.50 12.63 26.95
N VAL A 8 -60.56 12.88 25.65
CA VAL A 8 -59.93 12.03 24.63
C VAL A 8 -58.49 12.52 24.47
N LEU A 9 -57.54 11.76 25.03
CA LEU A 9 -56.11 11.91 24.78
C LEU A 9 -55.82 11.40 23.35
N LEU A 10 -55.76 12.32 22.39
CA LEU A 10 -55.26 12.03 21.05
C LEU A 10 -53.72 12.02 21.10
N GLY A 11 -53.12 10.83 21.12
CA GLY A 11 -51.68 10.67 20.95
C GLY A 11 -51.29 11.02 19.51
N VAL A 12 -50.58 12.14 19.34
CA VAL A 12 -49.95 12.51 18.06
C VAL A 12 -48.68 11.68 17.92
N LEU A 13 -48.77 10.57 17.18
CA LEU A 13 -47.59 9.89 16.63
C LEU A 13 -47.01 10.79 15.54
N VAL A 14 -45.97 11.55 15.90
CA VAL A 14 -45.11 12.22 14.91
C VAL A 14 -44.29 11.12 14.24
N ALA A 15 -44.73 10.68 13.07
CA ALA A 15 -43.90 9.90 12.17
C ALA A 15 -42.78 10.82 11.68
N LEU A 16 -41.59 10.71 12.28
CA LEU A 16 -40.36 11.23 11.69
C LEU A 16 -40.19 10.50 10.36
N ALA A 17 -40.38 11.22 9.25
CA ALA A 17 -39.98 10.74 7.94
C ALA A 17 -38.45 10.61 7.96
N ALA A 18 -37.95 9.40 8.22
CA ALA A 18 -36.58 9.08 7.89
C ALA A 18 -36.48 9.19 6.37
N ALA A 19 -35.62 10.07 5.87
CA ALA A 19 -35.30 10.10 4.46
C ALA A 19 -34.74 8.73 4.07
N GLU A 20 -35.24 8.16 2.97
CA GLU A 20 -34.68 6.92 2.44
C GLU A 20 -33.22 7.14 2.03
N PRO A 21 -32.33 6.14 2.22
CA PRO A 21 -30.93 6.29 1.91
C PRO A 21 -30.75 6.48 0.40
N THR A 22 -29.90 7.43 -0.01
CA THR A 22 -29.64 7.69 -1.42
C THR A 22 -28.40 6.93 -1.86
N GLU A 23 -28.53 6.04 -2.84
CA GLU A 23 -27.41 5.40 -3.52
C GLU A 23 -27.00 6.25 -4.73
N TYR A 24 -25.83 6.90 -4.67
CA TYR A 24 -25.29 7.72 -5.76
C TYR A 24 -24.58 6.87 -6.81
N PHE A 25 -23.88 5.82 -6.37
CA PHE A 25 -23.19 4.88 -7.24
C PHE A 25 -23.08 3.52 -6.55
N ARG A 26 -23.29 2.46 -7.32
CA ARG A 26 -23.12 1.07 -6.89
C ARG A 26 -22.60 0.24 -8.05
N GLU A 27 -21.53 -0.52 -7.81
CA GLU A 27 -20.95 -1.45 -8.78
C GLU A 27 -20.48 -2.71 -8.07
N GLU A 28 -20.96 -3.86 -8.56
CA GLU A 28 -20.69 -5.21 -8.03
C GLU A 28 -20.32 -6.18 -9.16
N PHE A 29 -20.23 -5.72 -10.42
CA PHE A 29 -19.82 -6.50 -11.59
C PHE A 29 -20.56 -7.84 -11.84
N ARG A 30 -21.80 -7.96 -11.33
CA ARG A 30 -22.61 -9.19 -11.41
C ARG A 30 -23.21 -9.49 -12.78
N ASP A 31 -23.14 -8.54 -13.71
CA ASP A 31 -23.80 -8.61 -15.02
C ASP A 31 -22.85 -8.96 -16.18
N GLY A 32 -21.77 -9.69 -15.87
CA GLY A 32 -20.80 -10.15 -16.86
C GLY A 32 -20.11 -8.99 -17.55
N ASP A 33 -19.94 -9.03 -18.87
CA ASP A 33 -19.17 -8.04 -19.63
C ASP A 33 -19.81 -6.64 -19.71
N ALA A 34 -21.02 -6.45 -19.18
CA ALA A 34 -21.73 -5.17 -19.25
C ALA A 34 -21.01 -4.03 -18.51
N TRP A 35 -20.12 -4.32 -17.55
CA TRP A 35 -19.29 -3.32 -16.88
C TRP A 35 -18.45 -2.49 -17.86
N SER A 36 -18.01 -3.08 -18.97
CA SER A 36 -17.22 -2.40 -20.00
C SER A 36 -17.96 -1.22 -20.67
N SER A 37 -19.29 -1.18 -20.54
CA SER A 37 -20.11 -0.05 -21.01
C SER A 37 -20.22 1.10 -19.99
N ARG A 38 -20.03 0.81 -18.70
CA ARG A 38 -20.10 1.77 -17.58
C ARG A 38 -18.76 2.41 -17.28
N TRP A 39 -17.69 1.65 -17.49
CA TRP A 39 -16.32 2.05 -17.21
C TRP A 39 -15.59 2.49 -18.49
N VAL A 40 -14.84 3.59 -18.38
CA VAL A 40 -14.11 4.21 -19.50
C VAL A 40 -12.63 4.20 -19.19
N GLU A 41 -11.84 3.61 -20.08
CA GLU A 41 -10.38 3.65 -20.05
C GLU A 41 -9.86 5.02 -20.55
N SER A 42 -8.88 5.57 -19.83
CA SER A 42 -8.17 6.76 -20.28
C SER A 42 -7.27 6.46 -21.47
N LYS A 43 -7.15 7.45 -22.37
CA LYS A 43 -6.26 7.45 -23.54
C LYS A 43 -5.13 8.46 -23.41
N HIS A 44 -4.94 9.07 -22.24
CA HIS A 44 -3.86 10.02 -21.98
C HIS A 44 -2.47 9.40 -22.21
N LYS A 45 -2.30 8.11 -21.88
CA LYS A 45 -1.10 7.32 -22.20
C LYS A 45 -1.47 6.09 -23.02
N SER A 46 -0.56 5.69 -23.91
CA SER A 46 -0.74 4.50 -24.75
C SER A 46 -0.42 3.19 -24.04
N ASP A 47 0.28 3.25 -22.91
CA ASP A 47 0.81 2.11 -22.16
C ASP A 47 0.08 1.87 -20.83
N TYR A 48 -1.15 2.35 -20.68
CA TYR A 48 -1.96 1.99 -19.52
C TYR A 48 -2.20 0.47 -19.45
N GLY A 49 -2.20 -0.05 -18.23
CA GLY A 49 -2.52 -1.43 -17.92
C GLY A 49 -4.00 -1.72 -18.13
N LYS A 50 -4.33 -2.97 -18.46
CA LYS A 50 -5.70 -3.42 -18.70
C LYS A 50 -6.33 -4.03 -17.47
N PHE A 51 -7.57 -3.64 -17.18
CA PHE A 51 -8.40 -4.33 -16.21
C PHE A 51 -9.09 -5.54 -16.84
N VAL A 52 -9.16 -6.64 -16.11
CA VAL A 52 -9.89 -7.85 -16.50
C VAL A 52 -10.89 -8.20 -15.42
N LEU A 53 -12.05 -8.73 -15.80
CA LEU A 53 -13.04 -9.20 -14.84
C LEU A 53 -12.61 -10.59 -14.32
N SER A 54 -12.39 -10.72 -13.02
CA SER A 54 -11.87 -11.94 -12.41
C SER A 54 -12.22 -12.01 -10.92
N ALA A 55 -12.44 -13.22 -10.41
CA ALA A 55 -12.56 -13.49 -8.97
C ALA A 55 -11.23 -13.94 -8.34
N GLY A 56 -10.16 -14.04 -9.13
CA GLY A 56 -8.86 -14.53 -8.69
C GLY A 56 -8.79 -16.06 -8.57
N LYS A 57 -7.74 -16.56 -7.91
CA LYS A 57 -7.45 -17.99 -7.71
C LYS A 57 -8.25 -18.63 -6.57
N PHE A 58 -8.61 -17.83 -5.57
CA PHE A 58 -9.43 -18.25 -4.44
C PHE A 58 -10.47 -17.18 -4.15
N TYR A 59 -11.67 -17.56 -3.75
CA TYR A 59 -12.81 -16.66 -3.58
C TYR A 59 -13.83 -17.30 -2.63
N GLY A 60 -14.79 -16.52 -2.17
CA GLY A 60 -15.95 -17.04 -1.45
C GLY A 60 -17.03 -17.60 -2.39
N ASP A 61 -17.32 -16.88 -3.47
CA ASP A 61 -18.28 -17.22 -4.51
C ASP A 61 -17.74 -16.77 -5.88
N ALA A 62 -17.63 -17.72 -6.80
CA ALA A 62 -17.01 -17.52 -8.10
C ALA A 62 -17.67 -16.43 -8.97
N GLU A 63 -18.95 -16.15 -8.76
CA GLU A 63 -19.70 -15.15 -9.54
C GLU A 63 -19.85 -13.84 -8.78
N LYS A 64 -20.02 -13.88 -7.45
CA LYS A 64 -20.21 -12.66 -6.66
C LYS A 64 -18.91 -11.90 -6.39
N ASP A 65 -17.78 -12.60 -6.31
CA ASP A 65 -16.50 -11.98 -6.01
C ASP A 65 -15.73 -11.58 -7.28
N LYS A 66 -16.41 -11.55 -8.43
CA LYS A 66 -15.82 -11.02 -9.66
C LYS A 66 -15.67 -9.52 -9.53
N GLY A 67 -14.43 -9.05 -9.62
CA GLY A 67 -14.11 -7.62 -9.64
C GLY A 67 -13.18 -7.27 -10.79
N ILE A 68 -12.86 -5.99 -10.91
CA ILE A 68 -11.85 -5.52 -11.86
C ILE A 68 -10.45 -5.81 -11.29
N GLN A 69 -9.70 -6.67 -11.99
CA GLN A 69 -8.36 -7.09 -11.64
C GLN A 69 -7.32 -6.44 -12.54
N THR A 70 -6.26 -5.91 -11.94
CA THR A 70 -5.05 -5.50 -12.67
C THR A 70 -4.34 -6.71 -13.30
N SER A 71 -4.06 -6.68 -14.61
CA SER A 71 -3.55 -7.86 -15.34
C SER A 71 -2.09 -7.78 -15.81
N GLN A 72 -1.48 -6.61 -15.72
CA GLN A 72 -0.14 -6.32 -16.24
C GLN A 72 0.76 -5.67 -15.17
N ASP A 73 1.92 -6.28 -14.94
CA ASP A 73 2.91 -5.81 -13.97
C ASP A 73 3.53 -4.47 -14.37
N ALA A 74 3.94 -3.68 -13.36
CA ALA A 74 4.61 -2.39 -13.54
C ALA A 74 3.92 -1.43 -14.53
N ARG A 75 2.58 -1.42 -14.56
CA ARG A 75 1.78 -0.48 -15.36
C ARG A 75 0.99 0.47 -14.49
N PHE A 76 0.81 1.70 -14.98
CA PHE A 76 -0.22 2.59 -14.46
C PHE A 76 -1.58 2.16 -14.97
N TYR A 77 -2.61 2.36 -14.15
CA TYR A 77 -3.99 2.04 -14.48
C TYR A 77 -4.85 3.30 -14.41
N ALA A 78 -5.76 3.45 -15.37
CA ALA A 78 -6.64 4.62 -15.46
C ALA A 78 -8.00 4.22 -16.04
N LEU A 79 -8.90 3.82 -15.16
CA LEU A 79 -10.28 3.45 -15.47
C LEU A 79 -11.24 4.27 -14.59
N SER A 80 -12.33 4.77 -15.16
CA SER A 80 -13.30 5.59 -14.43
C SER A 80 -14.74 5.25 -14.81
N ALA A 81 -15.64 5.25 -13.83
CA ALA A 81 -17.09 5.15 -14.05
C ALA A 81 -17.75 6.49 -13.77
N ARG A 82 -18.72 6.87 -14.62
CA ARG A 82 -19.51 8.09 -14.46
C ARG A 82 -20.87 7.73 -13.85
N PHE A 83 -21.35 8.59 -12.97
CA PHE A 83 -22.65 8.50 -12.32
C PHE A 83 -23.31 9.88 -12.28
N GLU A 84 -24.56 9.93 -11.81
CA GLU A 84 -25.33 11.18 -11.73
C GLU A 84 -24.63 12.19 -10.80
N PRO A 85 -24.29 13.39 -11.29
CA PRO A 85 -23.61 14.39 -10.47
C PRO A 85 -24.45 14.78 -9.24
N PHE A 86 -23.83 14.75 -8.07
CA PHE A 86 -24.46 15.15 -6.82
C PHE A 86 -23.52 16.02 -5.97
N SER A 87 -24.03 16.53 -4.85
CA SER A 87 -23.24 17.26 -3.85
C SER A 87 -23.53 16.71 -2.46
N ASN A 88 -22.48 16.54 -1.66
CA ASN A 88 -22.58 16.17 -0.25
C ASN A 88 -22.86 17.38 0.67
N ARG A 89 -23.22 18.55 0.12
CA ARG A 89 -23.49 19.75 0.93
C ARG A 89 -24.66 19.51 1.88
N GLY A 90 -24.38 19.54 3.18
CA GLY A 90 -25.39 19.33 4.23
C GLY A 90 -25.82 17.87 4.39
N LYS A 91 -25.10 16.93 3.77
CA LYS A 91 -25.33 15.48 3.85
C LYS A 91 -24.05 14.76 4.23
N THR A 92 -24.18 13.56 4.78
CA THR A 92 -23.04 12.66 4.93
C THR A 92 -22.65 12.11 3.56
N LEU A 93 -21.36 11.87 3.36
CA LEU A 93 -20.80 11.17 2.22
C LEU A 93 -20.16 9.89 2.73
N VAL A 94 -20.54 8.74 2.16
CA VAL A 94 -19.94 7.45 2.46
C VAL A 94 -19.41 6.86 1.17
N LEU A 95 -18.10 6.62 1.13
CA LEU A 95 -17.39 5.97 0.03
C LEU A 95 -16.84 4.64 0.52
N GLN A 96 -17.29 3.56 -0.09
CA GLN A 96 -16.95 2.20 0.32
C GLN A 96 -16.58 1.35 -0.89
N PHE A 97 -15.57 0.49 -0.73
CA PHE A 97 -15.19 -0.50 -1.74
C PHE A 97 -14.34 -1.60 -1.11
N THR A 98 -14.24 -2.75 -1.78
CA THR A 98 -13.36 -3.85 -1.38
C THR A 98 -12.12 -3.91 -2.25
N VAL A 99 -10.98 -4.20 -1.61
CA VAL A 99 -9.69 -4.40 -2.27
C VAL A 99 -9.13 -5.74 -1.82
N LYS A 100 -8.64 -6.52 -2.78
CA LYS A 100 -7.95 -7.79 -2.53
C LYS A 100 -6.60 -7.79 -3.23
N HIS A 101 -5.51 -7.92 -2.47
CA HIS A 101 -4.15 -8.01 -3.00
C HIS A 101 -3.68 -9.47 -3.11
N GLU A 102 -4.37 -10.26 -3.94
CA GLU A 102 -4.11 -11.70 -4.08
C GLU A 102 -2.65 -12.05 -4.46
N GLN A 103 -1.95 -11.15 -5.15
CA GLN A 103 -0.60 -11.38 -5.65
C GLN A 103 0.51 -11.18 -4.61
N ASN A 104 0.15 -10.88 -3.35
CA ASN A 104 1.06 -10.44 -2.30
C ASN A 104 1.90 -9.23 -2.78
N ILE A 105 1.21 -8.08 -2.88
CA ILE A 105 1.73 -6.87 -3.50
C ILE A 105 2.94 -6.30 -2.76
N ASP A 106 3.97 -5.94 -3.50
CA ASP A 106 5.19 -5.33 -2.99
C ASP A 106 5.12 -3.80 -3.04
N CYS A 107 4.69 -3.24 -4.17
CA CYS A 107 4.44 -1.82 -4.34
C CYS A 107 3.30 -1.57 -5.34
N GLY A 108 2.21 -0.95 -4.89
CA GLY A 108 1.11 -0.47 -5.71
C GLY A 108 -0.03 0.14 -4.88
N GLY A 109 -0.79 1.00 -5.55
CA GLY A 109 -1.93 1.70 -4.96
C GLY A 109 -3.23 0.91 -5.10
N GLY A 110 -4.01 0.85 -4.03
CA GLY A 110 -5.36 0.30 -3.97
C GLY A 110 -6.42 1.36 -3.68
N TYR A 111 -6.18 2.62 -4.06
CA TYR A 111 -7.06 3.75 -3.76
C TYR A 111 -7.94 4.16 -4.94
N VAL A 112 -9.06 4.82 -4.61
CA VAL A 112 -9.97 5.44 -5.58
C VAL A 112 -9.87 6.96 -5.52
N LYS A 113 -10.27 7.62 -6.62
CA LYS A 113 -10.37 9.08 -6.71
C LYS A 113 -11.80 9.47 -7.09
N LEU A 114 -12.40 10.39 -6.34
CA LEU A 114 -13.66 11.03 -6.69
C LEU A 114 -13.39 12.31 -7.45
N PHE A 115 -13.87 12.40 -8.68
CA PHE A 115 -13.62 13.53 -9.56
C PHE A 115 -14.83 14.47 -9.65
N PRO A 116 -14.60 15.77 -9.98
CA PRO A 116 -15.69 16.67 -10.34
C PRO A 116 -16.31 16.26 -11.69
N ALA A 117 -17.56 16.66 -11.91
CA ALA A 117 -18.32 16.32 -13.13
C ALA A 117 -17.66 16.83 -14.43
N ALA A 118 -16.76 17.81 -14.33
CA ALA A 118 -16.03 18.39 -15.46
C ALA A 118 -14.90 17.49 -16.01
N LEU A 119 -14.56 16.39 -15.32
CA LEU A 119 -13.49 15.50 -15.78
C LEU A 119 -13.81 14.89 -17.15
N GLU A 120 -12.84 14.99 -18.05
CA GLU A 120 -12.81 14.24 -19.29
C GLU A 120 -12.20 12.85 -19.07
N GLN A 121 -13.06 11.81 -19.00
CA GLN A 121 -12.65 10.43 -18.67
C GLN A 121 -11.58 9.89 -19.63
N ALA A 122 -11.63 10.29 -20.90
CA ALA A 122 -10.67 9.86 -21.92
C ALA A 122 -9.27 10.45 -21.73
N ASP A 123 -9.11 11.50 -20.92
CA ASP A 123 -7.82 12.15 -20.64
C ASP A 123 -7.42 12.06 -19.15
N MET A 124 -8.05 11.17 -18.39
CA MET A 124 -7.76 11.00 -16.95
C MET A 124 -6.31 10.51 -16.73
N HIS A 125 -5.61 11.14 -15.80
CA HIS A 125 -4.23 10.82 -15.45
C HIS A 125 -3.91 11.18 -13.98
N GLY A 126 -2.65 11.01 -13.55
CA GLY A 126 -2.21 11.22 -12.17
C GLY A 126 -2.48 12.63 -11.64
N ASP A 127 -2.28 13.64 -12.49
CA ASP A 127 -2.38 15.07 -12.17
C ASP A 127 -3.79 15.66 -12.41
N SER A 128 -4.74 14.85 -12.86
CA SER A 128 -6.13 15.28 -13.02
C SER A 128 -6.71 15.73 -11.67
N GLU A 129 -7.38 16.88 -11.65
CA GLU A 129 -7.96 17.44 -10.43
C GLU A 129 -9.09 16.54 -9.90
N TYR A 130 -8.92 16.02 -8.70
CA TYR A 130 -9.91 15.22 -7.97
C TYR A 130 -10.38 15.96 -6.72
N ASN A 131 -11.56 15.62 -6.22
CA ASN A 131 -12.10 16.14 -4.97
C ASN A 131 -11.53 15.40 -3.76
N ILE A 132 -11.57 14.06 -3.81
CA ILE A 132 -11.16 13.18 -2.70
C ILE A 132 -10.37 12.00 -3.28
N MET A 133 -9.27 11.61 -2.64
CA MET A 133 -8.60 10.33 -2.85
C MET A 133 -8.64 9.51 -1.56
N PHE A 134 -9.06 8.25 -1.66
CA PHE A 134 -9.20 7.37 -0.51
C PHE A 134 -8.83 5.92 -0.82
N GLY A 135 -8.02 5.30 0.03
CA GLY A 135 -7.77 3.86 0.02
C GLY A 135 -6.33 3.46 0.36
N PRO A 136 -6.04 2.15 0.39
CA PRO A 136 -4.73 1.61 0.73
C PRO A 136 -3.65 1.97 -0.31
N ASP A 137 -2.42 2.15 0.16
CA ASP A 137 -1.23 2.34 -0.65
C ASP A 137 -0.06 1.61 0.02
N ILE A 138 0.49 0.65 -0.71
CA ILE A 138 1.55 -0.23 -0.25
C ILE A 138 2.74 0.04 -1.15
N CYS A 139 3.91 0.33 -0.58
CA CYS A 139 5.16 0.37 -1.31
C CYS A 139 6.33 0.02 -0.39
N GLY A 140 6.78 -1.22 -0.52
CA GLY A 140 7.84 -1.79 0.29
C GLY A 140 7.46 -1.92 1.77
N PRO A 141 8.47 -2.15 2.65
CA PRO A 141 8.25 -2.23 4.08
C PRO A 141 7.93 -0.88 4.73
N GLY A 142 8.31 0.24 4.09
CA GLY A 142 8.21 1.58 4.66
C GLY A 142 6.87 2.29 4.43
N THR A 143 6.13 1.94 3.36
CA THR A 143 4.87 2.61 3.02
C THR A 143 3.74 1.60 3.04
N LYS A 144 2.93 1.59 4.10
CA LYS A 144 1.72 0.75 4.23
C LYS A 144 0.62 1.55 4.90
N LYS A 145 0.02 2.48 4.17
CA LYS A 145 -0.92 3.46 4.72
C LYS A 145 -2.18 3.60 3.89
N VAL A 146 -3.25 4.04 4.53
CA VAL A 146 -4.49 4.45 3.86
C VAL A 146 -4.42 5.94 3.60
N HIS A 147 -4.43 6.33 2.32
CA HIS A 147 -4.53 7.73 1.95
C HIS A 147 -5.95 8.23 2.19
N VAL A 148 -6.04 9.43 2.77
CA VAL A 148 -7.27 10.22 2.82
C VAL A 148 -6.88 11.65 2.45
N ILE A 149 -7.09 12.02 1.20
CA ILE A 149 -6.62 13.29 0.64
C ILE A 149 -7.82 14.10 0.18
N PHE A 150 -7.91 15.34 0.63
CA PHE A 150 -8.93 16.29 0.20
C PHE A 150 -8.30 17.37 -0.67
N ASN A 151 -8.96 17.71 -1.77
CA ASN A 151 -8.61 18.91 -2.51
C ASN A 151 -9.25 20.13 -1.85
N TYR A 152 -8.41 21.08 -1.43
CA TYR A 152 -8.84 22.33 -0.83
C TYR A 152 -8.01 23.48 -1.38
N LYS A 153 -8.70 24.47 -1.98
CA LYS A 153 -8.08 25.65 -2.60
C LYS A 153 -7.00 25.30 -3.64
N GLY A 154 -7.25 24.27 -4.46
CA GLY A 154 -6.33 23.82 -5.51
C GLY A 154 -5.10 23.08 -4.98
N LYS A 155 -5.09 22.68 -3.71
CA LYS A 155 -4.03 21.85 -3.12
C LYS A 155 -4.63 20.54 -2.61
N ASN A 156 -3.93 19.45 -2.88
CA ASN A 156 -4.26 18.13 -2.34
C ASN A 156 -3.62 18.01 -0.95
N VAL A 157 -4.43 18.08 0.10
CA VAL A 157 -3.97 18.03 1.50
C VAL A 157 -4.11 16.61 2.01
N LEU A 158 -2.99 16.03 2.45
CA LEU A 158 -2.93 14.68 3.00
C LEU A 158 -3.33 14.69 4.47
N ILE A 159 -3.86 13.56 4.94
CA ILE A 159 -4.12 13.34 6.37
C ILE A 159 -2.80 13.30 7.15
N ASN A 160 -2.77 13.93 8.31
CA ASN A 160 -1.60 13.98 9.18
C ASN A 160 -1.43 12.71 10.03
N LYS A 161 -2.50 11.91 10.15
CA LYS A 161 -2.51 10.64 10.87
C LYS A 161 -2.03 9.49 9.98
N ASP A 162 -1.25 8.60 10.58
CA ASP A 162 -0.80 7.38 9.92
C ASP A 162 -1.81 6.24 10.16
N ILE A 163 -2.59 5.91 9.13
CA ILE A 163 -3.58 4.82 9.16
C ILE A 163 -2.98 3.63 8.46
N ARG A 164 -2.63 2.57 9.21
CA ARG A 164 -2.05 1.35 8.64
C ARG A 164 -3.07 0.61 7.77
N CYS A 165 -2.68 0.30 6.53
CA CYS A 165 -3.49 -0.53 5.64
C CYS A 165 -3.25 -2.04 5.89
N LYS A 166 -4.13 -2.86 5.31
CA LYS A 166 -3.97 -4.31 5.28
C LYS A 166 -3.04 -4.71 4.15
N ASP A 167 -2.19 -5.70 4.40
CA ASP A 167 -1.13 -6.16 3.49
C ASP A 167 -1.13 -7.68 3.28
N ASP A 168 -2.23 -8.35 3.64
CA ASP A 168 -2.43 -9.77 3.36
C ASP A 168 -3.10 -10.00 1.98
N GLU A 169 -3.29 -11.27 1.61
CA GLU A 169 -3.83 -11.67 0.30
C GLU A 169 -5.37 -11.67 0.24
N PHE A 170 -6.06 -11.40 1.35
CA PHE A 170 -7.51 -11.51 1.48
C PHE A 170 -8.23 -10.23 1.05
N THR A 171 -9.55 -10.36 0.90
CA THR A 171 -10.41 -9.23 0.58
C THR A 171 -10.65 -8.38 1.84
N HIS A 172 -10.38 -7.08 1.73
CA HIS A 172 -10.64 -6.10 2.80
C HIS A 172 -11.60 -5.01 2.35
N LEU A 173 -12.46 -4.58 3.27
CA LEU A 173 -13.43 -3.51 3.05
C LEU A 173 -12.85 -2.18 3.56
N TYR A 174 -12.83 -1.16 2.71
CA TYR A 174 -12.42 0.20 3.09
C TYR A 174 -13.61 1.14 2.99
N THR A 175 -13.90 1.86 4.08
CA THR A 175 -15.02 2.82 4.14
C THR A 175 -14.53 4.15 4.67
N LEU A 176 -14.80 5.23 3.92
CA LEU A 176 -14.61 6.62 4.35
C LEU A 176 -15.98 7.27 4.53
N ILE A 177 -16.19 7.84 5.70
CA ILE A 177 -17.40 8.60 6.06
C ILE A 177 -16.98 10.06 6.30
N VAL A 178 -17.64 11.00 5.63
CA VAL A 178 -17.44 12.43 5.81
C VAL A 178 -18.78 13.08 6.13
N ARG A 179 -18.89 13.70 7.30
CA ARG A 179 -20.14 14.26 7.82
C ARG A 179 -20.20 15.78 7.61
N PRO A 180 -21.41 16.37 7.58
CA PRO A 180 -21.57 17.81 7.36
C PRO A 180 -21.11 18.69 8.55
N ASP A 181 -20.79 18.08 9.69
CA ASP A 181 -20.24 18.75 10.89
C ASP A 181 -18.71 18.84 10.88
N ASN A 182 -18.07 18.63 9.72
CA ASN A 182 -16.62 18.56 9.53
C ASN A 182 -15.95 17.40 10.30
N THR A 183 -16.67 16.33 10.61
CA THR A 183 -16.08 15.10 11.14
C THR A 183 -15.89 14.06 10.03
N TYR A 184 -14.90 13.19 10.21
CA TYR A 184 -14.67 12.04 9.35
C TYR A 184 -14.45 10.78 10.16
N GLU A 185 -14.66 9.64 9.51
CA GLU A 185 -14.39 8.32 10.06
C GLU A 185 -13.89 7.40 8.96
N VAL A 186 -12.86 6.61 9.29
CA VAL A 186 -12.31 5.57 8.43
C VAL A 186 -12.57 4.22 9.09
N LYS A 187 -13.20 3.31 8.34
CA LYS A 187 -13.38 1.92 8.75
C LYS A 187 -12.60 1.00 7.81
N ILE A 188 -12.05 -0.04 8.40
CA ILE A 188 -11.49 -1.19 7.68
C ILE A 188 -12.23 -2.42 8.19
N ASP A 189 -12.74 -3.26 7.28
CA ASP A 189 -13.46 -4.49 7.63
C ASP A 189 -14.68 -4.25 8.53
N ASN A 190 -15.42 -3.16 8.25
CA ASN A 190 -16.52 -2.62 9.06
C ASN A 190 -16.15 -2.21 10.51
N SER A 191 -14.87 -2.23 10.86
CA SER A 191 -14.36 -1.78 12.16
C SER A 191 -13.78 -0.37 12.03
N ARG A 192 -14.15 0.53 12.96
CA ARG A 192 -13.58 1.88 13.01
C ARG A 192 -12.10 1.83 13.37
N VAL A 193 -11.26 2.34 12.47
CA VAL A 193 -9.80 2.44 12.68
C VAL A 193 -9.38 3.86 13.04
N GLU A 194 -10.05 4.86 12.48
CA GLU A 194 -9.70 6.26 12.72
C GLU A 194 -10.95 7.15 12.69
N SER A 195 -10.94 8.24 13.45
CA SER A 195 -12.02 9.22 13.50
C SER A 195 -11.53 10.55 14.04
N GLY A 196 -12.03 11.66 13.50
CA GLY A 196 -11.63 12.98 13.99
C GLY A 196 -12.34 14.14 13.30
N GLY A 197 -11.84 15.34 13.58
CA GLY A 197 -12.25 16.56 12.88
C GLY A 197 -11.35 16.80 11.67
N LEU A 198 -11.95 17.20 10.55
CA LEU A 198 -11.23 17.58 9.32
C LEU A 198 -10.25 18.74 9.58
N GLU A 199 -10.59 19.66 10.48
CA GLU A 199 -9.76 20.83 10.81
C GLU A 199 -8.52 20.51 11.65
N ASP A 200 -8.54 19.38 12.37
CA ASP A 200 -7.48 19.00 13.29
C ASP A 200 -6.51 18.00 12.63
N ASP A 201 -7.02 17.13 11.77
CA ASP A 201 -6.25 16.04 11.15
C ASP A 201 -5.71 16.39 9.74
N TRP A 202 -6.01 17.58 9.22
CA TRP A 202 -5.45 18.15 7.99
C TRP A 202 -5.06 19.61 8.15
N ASP A 203 -3.97 20.00 7.48
CA ASP A 203 -3.49 21.38 7.43
C ASP A 203 -4.23 22.24 6.38
N PHE A 204 -5.57 22.30 6.47
CA PHE A 204 -6.39 23.16 5.59
C PHE A 204 -6.18 24.65 5.88
N LEU A 205 -5.99 24.98 7.16
CA LEU A 205 -5.92 26.34 7.65
C LEU A 205 -4.52 26.63 8.17
N PRO A 206 -4.06 27.90 8.09
CA PRO A 206 -2.84 28.31 8.76
C PRO A 206 -2.90 27.99 10.27
N PRO A 207 -1.76 27.75 10.92
CA PRO A 207 -1.72 27.41 12.33
C PRO A 207 -2.39 28.51 13.17
N LYS A 208 -3.31 28.09 14.07
CA LYS A 208 -4.05 28.99 14.97
C LYS A 208 -3.13 29.82 15.87
N LYS A 209 -1.90 29.34 16.11
CA LYS A 209 -0.85 30.02 16.87
C LYS A 209 0.44 30.05 16.04
N ILE A 210 0.92 31.25 15.74
CA ILE A 210 2.25 31.47 15.17
C ILE A 210 3.24 31.82 16.29
N LYS A 211 4.51 31.43 16.15
CA LYS A 211 5.58 31.97 17.01
C LYS A 211 5.68 33.48 16.75
N ASP A 212 5.89 34.25 17.80
CA ASP A 212 6.00 35.71 17.67
C ASP A 212 7.23 36.06 16.81
N PRO A 213 7.05 36.66 15.62
CA PRO A 213 8.17 37.02 14.75
C PRO A 213 9.07 38.12 15.35
N ALA A 214 8.60 38.84 16.37
CA ALA A 214 9.38 39.83 17.10
C ALA A 214 10.15 39.23 18.30
N ALA A 215 9.84 37.99 18.70
CA ALA A 215 10.55 37.32 19.77
C ALA A 215 11.95 36.93 19.29
N LYS A 216 12.95 37.65 19.80
CA LYS A 216 14.35 37.27 19.66
C LYS A 216 14.76 36.48 20.89
N LYS A 217 15.53 35.42 20.68
CA LYS A 217 16.24 34.73 21.75
C LYS A 217 17.07 35.75 22.53
N PRO A 218 16.96 35.83 23.87
CA PRO A 218 17.80 36.72 24.67
C PRO A 218 19.27 36.39 24.46
N ASP A 219 20.16 37.40 24.48
CA ASP A 219 21.61 37.20 24.32
C ASP A 219 22.21 36.29 25.41
N ASP A 220 21.57 36.20 26.59
CA ASP A 220 21.98 35.37 27.73
C ASP A 220 21.33 33.98 27.75
N TRP A 221 20.70 33.57 26.64
CA TRP A 221 19.99 32.29 26.58
C TRP A 221 20.96 31.16 26.27
N ASP A 222 21.42 30.49 27.33
CA ASP A 222 22.30 29.33 27.25
C ASP A 222 21.55 28.09 26.75
N GLU A 223 21.85 27.67 25.53
CA GLU A 223 21.30 26.46 24.90
C GLU A 223 22.21 25.23 25.09
N ARG A 224 23.31 25.36 25.83
CA ARG A 224 24.26 24.26 26.04
C ARG A 224 23.72 23.34 27.13
N ALA A 225 23.19 22.18 26.72
CA ALA A 225 22.79 21.11 27.66
C ALA A 225 23.99 20.50 28.42
N LYS A 226 25.19 20.61 27.85
CA LYS A 226 26.47 20.26 28.46
C LYS A 226 27.41 21.44 28.27
N ILE A 227 28.07 21.88 29.33
CA ILE A 227 29.16 22.86 29.27
C ILE A 227 30.48 22.12 29.17
N ASP A 228 31.40 22.61 28.33
CA ASP A 228 32.77 22.10 28.30
C ASP A 228 33.45 22.40 29.63
N ASP A 229 34.19 21.41 30.14
CA ASP A 229 34.96 21.57 31.36
C ASP A 229 36.10 22.57 31.08
N PRO A 230 36.14 23.74 31.76
CA PRO A 230 37.16 24.75 31.53
C PRO A 230 38.59 24.31 31.86
N GLU A 231 38.79 23.14 32.49
CA GLU A 231 40.10 22.56 32.80
C GLU A 231 40.58 21.50 31.79
N ASP A 232 39.79 21.17 30.75
CA ASP A 232 40.13 20.11 29.79
C ASP A 232 40.65 20.68 28.46
N SER A 233 41.74 20.13 27.94
CA SER A 233 42.39 20.58 26.71
C SER A 233 42.55 19.44 25.71
N LYS A 234 41.98 19.62 24.50
CA LYS A 234 41.94 18.65 23.40
C LYS A 234 43.34 18.09 23.05
N PRO A 235 43.56 16.75 23.05
CA PRO A 235 44.74 16.12 22.46
C PRO A 235 44.74 16.23 20.92
N GLU A 236 45.92 16.41 20.32
CA GLU A 236 46.14 16.75 18.89
C GLU A 236 45.78 15.66 17.85
N ASP A 237 45.18 14.53 18.20
CA ASP A 237 44.98 13.40 17.25
C ASP A 237 43.59 12.76 17.32
N TRP A 238 42.53 13.56 17.20
CA TRP A 238 41.15 13.06 17.21
C TRP A 238 40.28 13.69 16.13
N ASP A 239 40.43 13.18 14.91
CA ASP A 239 39.42 13.21 13.84
C ASP A 239 39.67 12.05 12.86
N LYS A 240 38.76 11.08 12.81
CA LYS A 240 38.66 10.12 11.71
C LYS A 240 37.18 9.87 11.34
N PRO A 241 36.81 10.01 10.05
CA PRO A 241 35.42 10.00 9.58
C PRO A 241 34.78 8.60 9.44
N GLU A 242 33.45 8.56 9.48
CA GLU A 242 32.59 7.39 9.77
C GLU A 242 31.86 6.77 8.54
N HIS A 243 32.19 7.13 7.28
CA HIS A 243 31.44 6.64 6.11
C HIS A 243 32.33 6.04 5.01
N ILE A 244 31.82 4.98 4.37
CA ILE A 244 32.50 4.19 3.33
C ILE A 244 31.82 4.44 1.97
N PRO A 245 32.56 4.75 0.90
CA PRO A 245 32.03 4.90 -0.46
C PRO A 245 31.66 3.56 -1.10
N ASP A 246 30.70 3.61 -2.04
CA ASP A 246 30.35 2.51 -2.94
C ASP A 246 31.58 2.09 -3.81
N PRO A 247 32.05 0.83 -3.73
CA PRO A 247 33.29 0.40 -4.38
C PRO A 247 33.23 0.31 -5.93
N ASP A 248 32.06 0.42 -6.57
CA ASP A 248 31.92 0.21 -8.02
C ASP A 248 31.59 1.47 -8.84
N ALA A 249 31.50 2.64 -8.20
CA ALA A 249 31.15 3.89 -8.89
C ALA A 249 32.39 4.60 -9.47
N LYS A 250 32.51 4.66 -10.81
CA LYS A 250 33.62 5.36 -11.50
C LYS A 250 33.26 6.79 -11.89
N LYS A 251 34.11 7.73 -11.47
CA LYS A 251 34.09 9.14 -11.87
C LYS A 251 34.21 9.29 -13.40
N PRO A 252 33.38 10.11 -14.06
CA PRO A 252 33.54 10.45 -15.47
C PRO A 252 34.87 11.21 -15.75
N GLU A 253 35.51 10.98 -16.90
CA GLU A 253 36.76 11.66 -17.27
C GLU A 253 36.62 13.19 -17.45
N ASP A 254 35.40 13.69 -17.67
CA ASP A 254 35.10 15.09 -17.96
C ASP A 254 34.65 15.90 -16.71
N TRP A 255 34.84 15.35 -15.50
CA TRP A 255 34.43 16.01 -14.25
C TRP A 255 35.53 16.92 -13.69
N ASP A 256 35.25 18.23 -13.65
CA ASP A 256 36.16 19.26 -13.14
C ASP A 256 35.77 19.62 -11.69
N GLU A 257 36.55 19.16 -10.72
CA GLU A 257 36.30 19.37 -9.29
C GLU A 257 36.38 20.86 -8.88
N GLU A 258 37.05 21.71 -9.65
CA GLU A 258 37.19 23.13 -9.37
C GLU A 258 35.94 23.93 -9.81
N MET A 259 35.21 23.42 -10.81
CA MET A 259 34.00 24.05 -11.36
C MET A 259 32.69 23.39 -10.90
N ASP A 260 32.70 22.07 -10.66
CA ASP A 260 31.49 21.26 -10.40
C ASP A 260 31.39 20.73 -8.95
N GLY A 261 32.45 20.85 -8.14
CA GLY A 261 32.49 20.39 -6.74
C GLY A 261 32.86 18.90 -6.57
N GLU A 262 32.76 18.40 -5.32
CA GLU A 262 33.00 16.98 -5.00
C GLU A 262 31.91 16.08 -5.60
N TRP A 263 32.33 15.04 -6.31
CA TRP A 263 31.44 14.11 -7.00
C TRP A 263 30.76 13.14 -6.02
N GLU A 264 29.43 13.13 -5.98
CA GLU A 264 28.62 12.12 -5.27
C GLU A 264 28.03 11.11 -6.28
N PRO A 265 28.13 9.78 -6.03
CA PRO A 265 27.60 8.77 -6.94
C PRO A 265 26.06 8.81 -7.02
N PRO A 266 25.47 8.52 -8.20
CA PRO A 266 24.01 8.52 -8.35
C PRO A 266 23.36 7.36 -7.59
N VAL A 267 22.31 7.66 -6.83
CA VAL A 267 21.45 6.65 -6.18
C VAL A 267 20.61 5.94 -7.25
N ILE A 268 20.86 4.65 -7.47
CA ILE A 268 20.07 3.82 -8.41
C ILE A 268 18.84 3.26 -7.68
N GLN A 269 17.68 3.32 -8.33
CA GLN A 269 16.45 2.69 -7.85
C GLN A 269 16.60 1.16 -7.84
N ASN A 270 16.37 0.53 -6.68
CA ASN A 270 16.51 -0.92 -6.54
C ASN A 270 15.60 -1.68 -7.56
N PRO A 271 16.18 -2.46 -8.50
CA PRO A 271 15.44 -3.26 -9.48
C PRO A 271 14.68 -4.46 -8.88
N GLU A 272 14.82 -4.73 -7.57
CA GLU A 272 14.07 -5.79 -6.87
C GLU A 272 12.61 -5.43 -6.56
N TYR A 273 12.23 -4.15 -6.64
CA TYR A 273 10.83 -3.72 -6.49
C TYR A 273 10.06 -3.98 -7.79
N LYS A 274 9.60 -5.21 -7.97
CA LYS A 274 8.78 -5.64 -9.10
C LYS A 274 7.30 -5.47 -8.77
N VAL A 275 6.73 -4.31 -9.10
CA VAL A 275 5.29 -4.02 -8.99
C VAL A 275 4.46 -5.14 -9.63
N LYS A 276 3.90 -6.02 -8.80
CA LYS A 276 3.07 -7.14 -9.25
C LYS A 276 1.62 -6.73 -9.46
N SER A 277 1.04 -7.14 -10.57
CA SER A 277 -0.39 -7.05 -10.84
C SER A 277 -1.15 -8.23 -10.25
N GLY A 278 -2.45 -8.06 -10.05
CA GLY A 278 -3.33 -9.05 -9.46
C GLY A 278 -4.32 -8.49 -8.45
N THR A 279 -4.23 -7.20 -8.11
CA THR A 279 -5.18 -6.55 -7.20
C THR A 279 -6.57 -6.56 -7.83
N ILE A 280 -7.56 -7.01 -7.08
CA ILE A 280 -8.98 -7.04 -7.46
C ILE A 280 -9.72 -5.96 -6.67
N PHE A 281 -10.52 -5.16 -7.37
CA PHE A 281 -11.44 -4.20 -6.76
C PHE A 281 -12.89 -4.59 -7.06
N ASP A 282 -13.73 -4.47 -6.04
CA ASP A 282 -15.14 -4.83 -6.13
C ASP A 282 -15.99 -4.05 -5.11
N ASN A 283 -17.31 -4.21 -5.17
CA ASN A 283 -18.31 -3.72 -4.21
C ASN A 283 -18.21 -2.20 -3.96
N PHE A 284 -18.07 -1.43 -5.03
CA PHE A 284 -18.06 0.03 -4.93
C PHE A 284 -19.45 0.54 -4.53
N LEU A 285 -19.50 1.36 -3.49
CA LEU A 285 -20.71 2.01 -3.00
C LEU A 285 -20.41 3.46 -2.65
N LEU A 286 -21.26 4.36 -3.14
CA LEU A 286 -21.28 5.77 -2.80
C LEU A 286 -22.68 6.14 -2.34
N THR A 287 -22.84 6.52 -1.07
CA THR A 287 -24.15 6.80 -0.46
C THR A 287 -24.08 7.95 0.55
N ASP A 288 -25.22 8.41 1.06
CA ASP A 288 -25.32 9.36 2.17
C ASP A 288 -25.71 8.71 3.51
N ASP A 289 -25.86 7.39 3.57
CA ASP A 289 -26.28 6.66 4.77
C ASP A 289 -25.20 5.68 5.27
N GLU A 290 -24.79 5.86 6.53
CA GLU A 290 -23.76 5.03 7.18
C GLU A 290 -24.23 3.62 7.50
N LYS A 291 -25.53 3.44 7.80
CA LYS A 291 -26.11 2.14 8.12
C LYS A 291 -26.27 1.30 6.87
N LEU A 292 -26.74 1.90 5.77
CA LEU A 292 -26.80 1.22 4.48
C LEU A 292 -25.41 0.72 4.07
N ALA A 293 -24.38 1.56 4.23
CA ALA A 293 -23.01 1.15 3.92
C ALA A 293 -22.53 -0.02 4.79
N GLU A 294 -22.82 0.00 6.10
CA GLU A 294 -22.47 -1.10 7.01
C GLU A 294 -23.22 -2.40 6.66
N GLU A 295 -24.52 -2.31 6.35
CA GLU A 295 -25.35 -3.44 5.90
C GLU A 295 -24.80 -4.04 4.60
N VAL A 296 -24.56 -3.21 3.58
CA VAL A 296 -23.97 -3.66 2.30
C VAL A 296 -22.58 -4.26 2.52
N GLY A 297 -21.76 -3.68 3.40
CA GLY A 297 -20.43 -4.22 3.74
C GLY A 297 -20.51 -5.60 4.38
N ASN A 298 -21.52 -5.84 5.22
CA ASN A 298 -21.75 -7.15 5.84
C ASN A 298 -22.31 -8.19 4.85
N GLU A 299 -23.16 -7.76 3.92
CA GLU A 299 -23.75 -8.62 2.88
C GLU A 299 -22.76 -9.00 1.78
N THR A 300 -21.77 -8.14 1.51
CA THR A 300 -20.72 -8.35 0.50
C THR A 300 -19.48 -8.98 1.14
N TRP A 301 -18.53 -8.16 1.59
CA TRP A 301 -17.29 -8.61 2.23
C TRP A 301 -17.52 -9.59 3.38
N GLY A 302 -18.51 -9.31 4.24
CA GLY A 302 -18.84 -10.16 5.38
C GLY A 302 -19.28 -11.57 4.99
N ALA A 303 -19.89 -11.75 3.82
CA ALA A 303 -20.28 -13.04 3.28
C ALA A 303 -19.12 -13.78 2.59
N THR A 304 -18.20 -13.03 1.97
CA THR A 304 -17.06 -13.57 1.21
C THR A 304 -15.93 -14.08 2.11
N LYS A 305 -15.55 -13.31 3.14
CA LYS A 305 -14.30 -13.49 3.90
C LYS A 305 -14.06 -14.90 4.47
N GLU A 306 -15.10 -15.56 4.97
CA GLU A 306 -14.97 -16.87 5.63
C GLU A 306 -14.80 -18.00 4.61
N ALA A 307 -15.56 -17.94 3.52
CA ALA A 307 -15.46 -18.92 2.44
C ALA A 307 -14.13 -18.74 1.66
N GLU A 308 -13.74 -17.50 1.41
CA GLU A 308 -12.46 -17.15 0.82
C GLU A 308 -11.28 -17.70 1.64
N ARG A 309 -11.26 -17.45 2.96
CA ARG A 309 -10.22 -17.97 3.85
C ARG A 309 -10.15 -19.50 3.82
N LYS A 310 -11.30 -20.17 3.89
CA LYS A 310 -11.35 -21.63 3.85
C LYS A 310 -10.81 -22.19 2.54
N MET A 311 -11.13 -21.57 1.40
CA MET A 311 -10.61 -22.01 0.10
C MET A 311 -9.09 -21.81 0.02
N LYS A 312 -8.58 -20.68 0.50
CA LYS A 312 -7.13 -20.40 0.56
C LYS A 312 -6.40 -21.39 1.46
N GLU A 313 -6.91 -21.66 2.66
CA GLU A 313 -6.33 -22.66 3.58
C GLU A 313 -6.24 -24.06 2.94
N GLN A 314 -7.26 -24.47 2.20
CA GLN A 314 -7.26 -25.74 1.47
C GLN A 314 -6.22 -25.76 0.35
N GLN A 315 -6.11 -24.68 -0.43
CA GLN A 315 -5.12 -24.55 -1.49
C GLN A 315 -3.69 -24.54 -0.94
N ASP A 316 -3.46 -23.82 0.16
CA ASP A 316 -2.14 -23.74 0.79
C ASP A 316 -1.73 -25.10 1.39
N GLU A 317 -2.67 -25.87 1.95
CA GLU A 317 -2.40 -27.23 2.43
C GLU A 317 -2.07 -28.19 1.26
N GLU A 318 -2.80 -28.10 0.15
CA GLU A 318 -2.53 -28.89 -1.04
C GLU A 318 -1.17 -28.54 -1.65
N GLN A 319 -0.84 -27.25 -1.76
CA GLN A 319 0.47 -26.79 -2.24
C GLN A 319 1.61 -27.27 -1.35
N ARG A 320 1.46 -27.22 -0.02
CA ARG A 320 2.46 -27.76 0.91
C ARG A 320 2.67 -29.26 0.71
N ARG A 321 1.58 -30.03 0.55
CA ARG A 321 1.69 -31.47 0.29
C ARG A 321 2.39 -31.78 -1.02
N GLN A 322 2.07 -31.04 -2.09
CA GLN A 322 2.74 -31.18 -3.39
C GLN A 322 4.23 -30.85 -3.28
N GLN A 323 4.58 -29.77 -2.57
CA GLN A 323 5.97 -29.36 -2.38
C GLN A 323 6.75 -30.37 -1.51
N ASP A 324 6.14 -30.92 -0.46
CA ASP A 324 6.74 -31.99 0.34
C ASP A 324 6.97 -33.28 -0.47
N GLU A 325 6.09 -33.58 -1.44
CA GLU A 325 6.26 -34.71 -2.36
C GLU A 325 7.36 -34.45 -3.41
N GLU A 326 7.43 -33.24 -3.96
CA GLU A 326 8.49 -32.82 -4.89
C GLU A 326 9.87 -32.79 -4.21
N ASP A 327 9.96 -32.27 -2.98
CA ASP A 327 11.21 -32.25 -2.21
C ASP A 327 11.68 -33.66 -1.83
N LYS A 328 10.75 -34.61 -1.61
CA LYS A 328 11.10 -36.02 -1.42
C LYS A 328 11.66 -36.65 -2.69
N LYS A 329 10.99 -36.43 -3.83
CA LYS A 329 11.48 -36.91 -5.12
C LYS A 329 12.84 -36.34 -5.48
N ARG A 330 13.06 -35.03 -5.26
CA ARG A 330 14.34 -34.39 -5.52
C ARG A 330 15.46 -34.99 -4.66
N LYS A 331 15.18 -35.31 -3.39
CA LYS A 331 16.15 -35.99 -2.52
C LYS A 331 16.43 -37.42 -2.97
N GLU A 332 15.41 -38.16 -3.39
CA GLU A 332 15.58 -39.52 -3.94
C GLU A 332 16.40 -39.50 -5.26
N GLU A 333 16.24 -38.49 -6.11
CA GLU A 333 17.05 -38.28 -7.32
C GLU A 333 18.49 -37.85 -6.99
N GLU A 334 18.69 -36.95 -6.01
CA GLU A 334 20.02 -36.54 -5.54
C GLU A 334 20.80 -37.70 -4.88
N ASP A 335 20.11 -38.61 -4.20
CA ASP A 335 20.71 -39.83 -3.62
C ASP A 335 21.05 -40.89 -4.69
N ASP A 336 20.33 -40.95 -5.82
CA ASP A 336 20.58 -41.89 -6.94
C ASP A 336 21.73 -41.39 -7.85
N ASP A 337 21.82 -40.07 -8.11
CA ASP A 337 22.93 -39.46 -8.87
C ASP A 337 24.24 -39.37 -8.05
N GLY A 338 24.17 -39.44 -6.72
CA GLY A 338 25.32 -39.43 -5.82
C GLY A 338 26.14 -40.73 -5.78
N ASP A 339 25.58 -41.83 -6.30
CA ASP A 339 26.23 -43.15 -6.37
C ASP A 339 26.98 -43.38 -7.72
N GLU A 340 26.92 -42.46 -8.69
CA GLU A 340 27.65 -42.58 -9.99
C GLU A 340 29.03 -41.88 -10.04
N GLU A 341 29.43 -41.05 -9.07
CA GLU A 341 30.77 -40.41 -9.03
C GLU A 341 31.70 -40.97 -7.92
N GLY A 342 31.63 -42.29 -7.69
CA GLY A 342 32.34 -42.98 -6.61
C GLY A 342 33.18 -44.20 -6.99
N ASP A 343 33.46 -44.44 -8.27
CA ASP A 343 34.29 -45.58 -8.71
C ASP A 343 35.07 -45.23 -9.98
N GLU A 344 36.27 -44.64 -9.85
CA GLU A 344 37.35 -44.81 -10.84
C GLU A 344 38.71 -44.48 -10.19
N ASP A 345 39.62 -45.46 -10.25
CA ASP A 345 41.08 -45.42 -10.05
C ASP A 345 41.67 -45.82 -8.67
N GLU A 346 41.52 -47.10 -8.29
CA GLU A 346 42.60 -47.86 -7.63
C GLU A 346 43.25 -48.83 -8.64
N GLU A 347 44.58 -49.04 -8.50
CA GLU A 347 45.48 -49.95 -9.27
C GLU A 347 46.01 -49.32 -10.58
N ASP A 348 47.31 -49.08 -10.83
CA ASP A 348 48.54 -49.81 -10.53
C ASP A 348 49.74 -48.87 -10.78
N GLU A 349 50.84 -48.96 -10.02
CA GLU A 349 52.20 -48.85 -10.58
C GLU A 349 53.27 -49.34 -9.57
N ASP A 350 53.74 -50.56 -9.81
CA ASP A 350 54.91 -51.19 -9.18
C ASP A 350 56.17 -51.03 -10.06
N ASP A 351 57.29 -50.81 -9.38
CA ASP A 351 58.69 -51.05 -9.72
C ASP A 351 59.42 -50.30 -10.87
N GLY A 352 60.39 -49.47 -10.46
CA GLY A 352 61.79 -49.73 -10.82
C GLY A 352 62.59 -48.59 -11.47
N GLY A 353 63.66 -48.11 -10.79
CA GLY A 353 64.85 -47.59 -11.49
C GLY A 353 65.64 -46.39 -10.95
N ASP A 354 66.17 -46.50 -9.73
CA ASP A 354 67.58 -46.28 -9.31
C ASP A 354 68.46 -45.10 -9.84
N LYS A 355 69.20 -44.50 -8.87
CA LYS A 355 70.44 -43.66 -8.92
C LYS A 355 70.29 -42.14 -9.11
N ASP A 356 70.98 -41.25 -8.39
CA ASP A 356 71.97 -41.30 -7.29
C ASP A 356 72.21 -39.85 -6.79
N ASP A 357 72.90 -39.73 -5.64
CA ASP A 357 73.70 -38.58 -5.15
C ASP A 357 73.15 -37.62 -4.08
N GLU A 358 73.29 -38.11 -2.84
CA GLU A 358 74.00 -37.53 -1.68
C GLU A 358 73.84 -36.06 -1.22
N ALA A 359 73.32 -35.98 0.01
CA ALA A 359 73.96 -35.41 1.21
C ALA A 359 73.86 -33.90 1.54
N GLY A 360 73.32 -33.64 2.74
CA GLY A 360 74.01 -32.74 3.68
C GLY A 360 73.25 -31.51 4.21
N ALA A 361 72.32 -31.75 5.14
CA ALA A 361 71.90 -30.92 6.29
C ALA A 361 72.31 -29.43 6.43
N ALA A 362 71.30 -28.56 6.65
CA ALA A 362 71.24 -27.50 7.69
C ALA A 362 69.94 -26.66 7.49
N LEU A 363 69.00 -26.60 8.45
CA LEU A 363 68.93 -25.71 9.63
C LEU A 363 68.57 -24.24 9.31
N LYS A 364 67.49 -23.78 9.99
CA LYS A 364 67.11 -22.40 10.35
C LYS A 364 66.57 -21.52 9.23
N ASP A 365 65.76 -20.50 9.44
CA ASP A 365 64.92 -19.93 10.52
C ASP A 365 64.22 -18.75 9.79
N GLU A 366 63.07 -18.28 10.29
CA GLU A 366 62.41 -17.01 9.91
C GLU A 366 61.83 -16.99 8.47
N LEU A 367 60.60 -16.56 8.20
CA LEU A 367 59.64 -15.66 8.86
C LEU A 367 58.23 -16.01 8.38
#